data_AF-A0AA39IJM8-F1
#
_entry.id   AF-A0AA39IJM8-F1
#
_cell.length_a   1.000
_cell.length_b   1.000
_cell.length_c   1.000
_cell.angle_alpha   90.00
_cell.angle_beta   90.00
_cell.angle_gamma   90.00
#
_symmetry.space_group_name_H-M   'P 1'
#
loop_
_entity.id
_entity.type
_entity.pdbx_description
1 polymer ?
#
loop_
_entity_poly.entity_id
_entity_poly.type
_entity_poly.pdbx_seq_one_letter_code
_entity_poly.pdbx_strand_id
1 'polypeptide(L)'
;MRLLFSAVFVSLIIMACCHEDPKQPYDIVIKLEKRNDEMAKKIANEHGLAVKGEAFMDSYYHLAFDDSQLSAEQKQAVYARLTDNPDVEEVTKSFAHKRAKRGHNADEL
;
A
#
# COMPACT_ATOMS: atom_id res chain seq x y z
N MET A 1 -32.40 -29.31 -25.91
CA MET A 1 -32.67 -28.49 -24.71
C MET A 1 -31.36 -27.86 -24.25
N ARG A 2 -31.44 -26.60 -23.83
CA ARG A 2 -30.34 -25.63 -23.70
C ARG A 2 -29.33 -26.02 -22.62
N LEU A 3 -28.05 -25.91 -22.99
CA LEU A 3 -26.88 -25.98 -22.13
C LEU A 3 -26.97 -24.91 -21.04
N LEU A 4 -26.77 -25.32 -19.80
CA LEU A 4 -26.94 -24.52 -18.60
C LEU A 4 -25.63 -24.49 -17.83
N PHE A 5 -25.21 -23.26 -17.48
CA PHE A 5 -24.27 -22.89 -16.42
C PHE A 5 -22.84 -23.40 -16.54
N SER A 6 -21.82 -22.65 -16.18
CA SER A 6 -21.63 -21.23 -15.93
C SER A 6 -20.11 -21.18 -15.90
N ALA A 7 -19.51 -20.25 -16.64
CA ALA A 7 -18.07 -20.08 -16.67
C ALA A 7 -17.55 -19.88 -15.23
N VAL A 8 -16.96 -20.91 -14.64
CA VAL A 8 -16.09 -20.76 -13.47
C VAL A 8 -14.82 -20.13 -14.01
N PHE A 9 -14.84 -18.80 -14.13
CA PHE A 9 -13.65 -17.99 -14.29
C PHE A 9 -12.84 -18.17 -13.01
N VAL A 10 -11.99 -19.20 -12.99
CA VAL A 10 -10.88 -19.30 -12.05
C VAL A 10 -9.95 -18.15 -12.41
N SER A 11 -10.23 -16.99 -11.81
CA SER A 11 -9.41 -15.80 -11.95
C SER A 11 -8.07 -16.09 -11.31
N LEU A 12 -7.11 -16.39 -12.18
CA LEU A 12 -5.71 -16.56 -11.88
C LEU A 12 -5.16 -15.17 -11.54
N ILE A 13 -5.32 -14.74 -10.29
CA ILE A 13 -4.65 -13.52 -9.80
C ILE A 13 -3.18 -13.90 -9.56
N ILE A 14 -2.38 -13.61 -10.58
CA ILE A 14 -0.92 -13.57 -10.53
C ILE A 14 -0.56 -12.51 -9.49
N MET A 15 -0.34 -12.95 -8.24
CA MET A 15 0.27 -12.14 -7.21
C MET A 15 1.73 -11.95 -7.62
N ALA A 16 1.99 -10.90 -8.40
CA ALA A 16 3.33 -10.42 -8.66
C ALA A 16 3.96 -10.07 -7.31
N CYS A 17 4.76 -10.98 -6.77
CA CYS A 17 5.60 -10.72 -5.62
C CYS A 17 6.59 -9.61 -6.02
N CYS A 18 6.23 -8.37 -5.73
CA CYS A 18 7.16 -7.26 -5.73
C CYS A 18 8.31 -7.65 -4.81
N HIS A 19 9.50 -7.88 -5.37
CA HIS A 19 10.71 -8.17 -4.62
C HIS A 19 11.16 -6.86 -3.97
N GLU A 20 10.60 -6.58 -2.80
CA GLU A 20 10.86 -5.36 -2.06
C GLU A 20 12.10 -5.51 -1.19
N ASP A 21 12.96 -4.51 -1.25
CA ASP A 21 14.18 -4.46 -0.45
C ASP A 21 13.80 -4.27 1.04
N PRO A 22 14.02 -5.26 1.92
CA PRO A 22 13.45 -5.30 3.27
C PRO A 22 14.01 -4.21 4.20
N LYS A 23 15.03 -3.47 3.76
CA LYS A 23 15.70 -2.43 4.56
C LYS A 23 15.19 -1.02 4.31
N GLN A 24 14.40 -0.76 3.26
CA GLN A 24 13.93 0.59 3.00
C GLN A 24 12.65 0.88 3.81
N PRO A 25 12.61 1.98 4.59
CA PRO A 25 11.38 2.42 5.20
C PRO A 25 10.40 2.83 4.08
N TYR A 26 9.21 2.24 4.11
CA TYR A 26 8.11 2.58 3.22
C TYR A 26 6.87 2.91 4.04
N ASP A 27 6.13 3.92 3.56
CA ASP A 27 4.79 4.25 4.02
C ASP A 27 3.78 3.43 3.18
N ILE A 28 2.61 3.14 3.74
CA ILE A 28 1.51 2.48 3.01
C ILE A 28 0.52 3.57 2.60
N VAL A 29 0.01 3.46 1.38
CA VAL A 29 -1.10 4.27 0.89
C VAL A 29 -2.29 3.36 0.69
N ILE A 30 -3.44 3.73 1.24
CA ILE A 30 -4.70 3.05 0.96
C ILE A 30 -5.68 3.98 0.27
N LYS A 31 -6.53 3.42 -0.57
CA LYS A 31 -7.69 4.06 -1.15
C LYS A 31 -8.96 3.42 -0.59
N LEU A 32 -9.84 4.23 -0.03
CA LEU A 32 -11.17 3.79 0.37
C LEU A 32 -12.19 4.07 -0.74
N GLU A 33 -13.29 3.30 -0.78
CA GLU A 33 -14.40 3.53 -1.73
C GLU A 33 -14.91 4.99 -1.63
N LYS A 34 -14.97 5.52 -0.40
CA LYS A 34 -15.40 6.89 -0.10
C LYS A 34 -14.53 7.51 0.97
N ARG A 35 -14.46 8.84 0.96
CA ARG A 35 -13.78 9.60 1.99
C ARG A 35 -14.43 9.34 3.35
N ASN A 36 -13.70 8.67 4.24
CA ASN A 36 -14.12 8.44 5.61
C ASN A 36 -12.88 8.37 6.51
N ASP A 37 -12.55 9.50 7.13
CA ASP A 37 -11.37 9.65 7.97
C ASP A 37 -11.46 8.77 9.23
N GLU A 38 -12.66 8.51 9.74
CA GLU A 38 -12.88 7.65 10.91
C GLU A 38 -12.60 6.19 10.59
N MET A 39 -13.07 5.73 9.42
CA MET A 39 -12.82 4.39 8.92
C MET A 39 -11.35 4.16 8.64
N ALA A 40 -10.67 5.13 8.00
CA ALA A 40 -9.23 5.06 7.78
C ALA A 40 -8.45 4.92 9.09
N LYS A 41 -8.80 5.72 10.12
CA LYS A 41 -8.18 5.63 11.45
C LYS A 41 -8.46 4.30 12.14
N LYS A 42 -9.67 3.75 12.00
CA LYS A 42 -10.04 2.45 12.57
C LYS A 42 -9.22 1.33 11.94
N ILE A 43 -9.17 1.25 10.61
CA ILE A 43 -8.37 0.26 9.86
C ILE A 43 -6.89 0.38 10.23
N ALA A 44 -6.37 1.60 10.31
CA ALA A 44 -5.00 1.85 10.73
C ALA A 44 -4.71 1.24 12.11
N ASN A 45 -5.52 1.61 13.12
CA ASN A 45 -5.34 1.14 14.49
C ASN A 45 -5.50 -0.38 14.63
N GLU A 46 -6.45 -0.99 13.92
CA GLU A 46 -6.66 -2.45 13.92
C GLU A 46 -5.43 -3.22 13.39
N HIS A 47 -4.65 -2.60 12.51
CA HIS A 47 -3.46 -3.19 11.91
C HIS A 47 -2.14 -2.69 12.51
N GLY A 48 -2.17 -1.88 13.58
CA GLY A 48 -0.97 -1.32 14.22
C GLY A 48 -0.27 -0.24 13.39
N LEU A 49 -1.06 0.50 12.61
CA LEU A 49 -0.62 1.61 11.76
C LEU A 49 -1.22 2.92 12.27
N ALA A 50 -0.59 4.03 11.91
CA ALA A 50 -1.09 5.38 12.19
C ALA A 50 -1.36 6.13 10.88
N VAL A 51 -2.51 6.80 10.79
CA VAL A 51 -2.82 7.69 9.66
C VAL A 51 -1.95 8.95 9.78
N LYS A 52 -1.15 9.21 8.74
CA LYS A 52 -0.21 10.33 8.69
C LYS A 52 -0.86 11.50 7.95
N GLY A 53 -1.47 12.39 8.71
CA GLY A 53 -2.11 13.60 8.18
C GLY A 53 -3.55 13.38 7.73
N GLU A 54 -4.01 14.23 6.81
CA GLU A 54 -5.36 14.17 6.24
C GLU A 54 -5.41 13.31 4.98
N ALA A 55 -6.62 12.96 4.56
CA ALA A 55 -6.84 12.34 3.26
C ALA A 55 -6.21 13.21 2.15
N PHE A 56 -5.47 12.58 1.24
CA PHE A 56 -5.00 13.21 0.02
C PHE A 56 -5.83 12.71 -1.15
N MET A 57 -6.06 13.57 -2.15
CA MET A 57 -7.10 13.33 -3.16
C MET A 57 -8.47 13.07 -2.50
N ASP A 58 -9.49 12.61 -3.23
CA ASP A 58 -10.82 12.40 -2.65
C ASP A 58 -10.84 11.37 -1.50
N SER A 59 -10.11 10.25 -1.63
CA SER A 59 -10.23 9.09 -0.70
C SER A 59 -8.92 8.34 -0.40
N TYR A 60 -7.74 8.96 -0.59
CA TYR A 60 -6.47 8.30 -0.31
C TYR A 60 -5.92 8.68 1.06
N TYR A 61 -5.31 7.73 1.76
CA TYR A 61 -4.76 7.93 3.10
C TYR A 61 -3.35 7.39 3.17
N HIS A 62 -2.45 8.18 3.77
CA HIS A 62 -1.11 7.73 4.13
C HIS A 62 -1.14 7.05 5.50
N LEU A 63 -0.62 5.85 5.56
CA LEU A 63 -0.44 5.03 6.74
C LEU A 63 1.06 4.85 6.99
N ALA A 64 1.48 5.10 8.22
CA ALA A 64 2.82 4.81 8.69
C ALA A 64 2.78 3.71 9.74
N PHE A 65 3.81 2.89 9.79
CA PHE A 65 4.01 1.97 10.92
C PHE A 65 4.37 2.79 12.16
N ASP A 66 3.62 2.60 13.25
CA ASP A 66 3.93 3.22 14.54
C ASP A 66 5.26 2.66 15.07
N ASP A 67 5.42 1.34 14.95
CA ASP A 67 6.65 0.63 15.32
C ASP A 67 7.66 0.52 14.16
N SER A 68 8.69 1.35 14.21
CA SER A 68 9.83 1.25 13.29
C SER A 68 10.66 -0.04 13.47
N GLN A 69 10.43 -0.83 14.53
CA GLN A 69 11.16 -2.07 14.82
C GLN A 69 10.56 -3.33 14.18
N LEU A 70 9.40 -3.23 13.51
CA LEU A 70 8.78 -4.38 12.85
C LEU A 70 9.70 -4.97 11.78
N SER A 71 9.81 -6.29 11.77
CA SER A 71 10.55 -7.02 10.74
C SER A 71 9.89 -6.87 9.37
N ALA A 72 10.66 -7.09 8.30
CA ALA A 72 10.12 -7.03 6.94
C ALA A 72 8.96 -8.02 6.73
N GLU A 73 9.06 -9.21 7.32
CA GLU A 73 8.00 -10.23 7.28
C GLU A 73 6.72 -9.76 7.98
N GLN A 74 6.84 -9.10 9.14
CA GLN A 74 5.69 -8.55 9.87
C GLN A 74 5.02 -7.44 9.07
N LYS A 75 5.79 -6.53 8.46
CA LYS A 75 5.26 -5.47 7.60
C LYS A 75 4.54 -6.05 6.38
N GLN A 76 5.09 -7.12 5.79
CA GLN A 76 4.45 -7.82 4.69
C GLN A 76 3.16 -8.53 5.10
N ALA A 77 3.12 -9.14 6.29
CA ALA A 77 1.91 -9.75 6.83
C ALA A 77 0.81 -8.70 7.09
N VAL A 78 1.17 -7.52 7.61
CA VAL A 78 0.25 -6.39 7.79
C VAL A 78 -0.28 -5.91 6.44
N TYR A 79 0.60 -5.76 5.45
CA TYR A 79 0.20 -5.38 4.09
C TYR A 79 -0.78 -6.40 3.46
N ALA A 80 -0.51 -7.70 3.59
CA ALA A 80 -1.39 -8.75 3.09
C ALA A 80 -2.78 -8.69 3.73
N ARG A 81 -2.85 -8.43 5.05
CA ARG A 81 -4.13 -8.27 5.77
C ARG A 81 -4.91 -7.03 5.34
N LEU A 82 -4.21 -5.93 5.02
CA LEU A 82 -4.81 -4.72 4.47
C LEU A 82 -5.41 -4.96 3.09
N THR A 83 -4.70 -5.68 2.22
CA THR A 83 -5.18 -6.01 0.87
C THR A 83 -6.39 -6.94 0.89
N ASP A 84 -6.54 -7.76 1.93
CA ASP A 84 -7.68 -8.66 2.12
C ASP A 84 -8.93 -7.96 2.68
N ASN A 85 -8.82 -6.69 3.09
CA ASN A 85 -9.91 -5.96 3.73
C ASN A 85 -10.91 -5.43 2.66
N PRO A 86 -12.20 -5.82 2.71
CA PRO A 86 -13.18 -5.45 1.67
C PRO A 86 -13.49 -3.94 1.62
N ASP A 87 -13.16 -3.19 2.67
CA ASP A 87 -13.39 -1.74 2.72
C ASP A 87 -12.29 -0.94 1.99
N VAL A 88 -11.19 -1.59 1.60
CA VAL A 88 -10.04 -0.98 0.94
C VAL A 88 -10.05 -1.35 -0.55
N GLU A 89 -10.18 -0.35 -1.43
CA GLU A 89 -10.17 -0.57 -2.88
C GLU A 89 -8.77 -0.84 -3.40
N GLU A 90 -7.77 -0.14 -2.88
CA GLU A 90 -6.41 -0.18 -3.38
C GLU A 90 -5.41 -0.01 -2.24
N VAL A 91 -4.34 -0.79 -2.27
CA VAL A 91 -3.20 -0.69 -1.35
C VAL A 91 -1.94 -0.50 -2.19
N THR A 92 -1.15 0.52 -1.87
CA THR A 92 0.09 0.84 -2.57
C THR A 92 1.19 1.11 -1.56
N LYS A 93 2.43 0.73 -1.91
CA LYS A 93 3.61 1.04 -1.08
C LYS A 93 4.28 2.30 -1.60
N SER A 94 4.55 3.23 -0.70
CA SER A 94 5.24 4.47 -1.00
C SER A 94 6.65 4.43 -0.40
N PHE A 95 7.66 4.30 -1.26
CA PHE A 95 9.06 4.33 -0.86
C PHE A 95 9.56 5.77 -0.88
N ALA A 96 10.21 6.21 0.22
CA ALA A 96 10.87 7.51 0.25
C ALA A 96 12.08 7.49 -0.68
N HIS A 97 11.92 7.97 -1.92
CA HIS A 97 13.03 8.09 -2.86
C HIS A 97 14.01 9.17 -2.39
N LYS A 98 15.26 8.79 -2.11
CA LYS A 98 16.35 9.75 -1.90
C LYS A 98 16.68 10.44 -3.22
N ARG A 99 16.48 11.75 -3.29
CA ARG A 99 16.92 12.58 -4.43
C ARG A 99 18.45 12.58 -4.50
N ALA A 100 19.03 11.85 -5.45
CA ALA A 100 20.45 12.00 -5.77
C ALA A 100 20.66 13.31 -6.55
N LYS A 101 21.52 14.20 -6.05
CA LYS A 101 21.94 15.40 -6.77
C LYS A 101 22.78 14.96 -7.98
N ARG A 102 22.22 15.04 -9.20
CA ARG A 102 23.00 14.90 -10.43
C ARG A 102 23.99 16.07 -10.48
N GLY A 103 25.28 15.79 -10.36
CA GLY A 103 26.33 16.78 -10.57
C GLY A 103 26.35 17.18 -12.04
N HIS A 104 26.00 18.43 -12.34
CA HIS A 104 26.38 19.04 -13.61
C HIS A 104 27.87 19.41 -13.50
N ASN A 105 28.75 18.55 -14.03
CA ASN A 105 30.11 18.98 -14.35
C ASN A 105 30.02 19.77 -15.66
N ALA A 106 29.98 21.09 -15.55
CA ALA A 106 30.29 21.99 -16.65
C ALA A 106 31.81 22.13 -16.68
N ASP A 107 32.49 21.20 -17.34
CA ASP A 107 33.90 21.30 -17.67
C ASP A 107 33.99 21.39 -19.20
N GLU A 108 33.83 22.62 -19.68
CA GLU A 108 34.13 23.01 -21.05
C GLU A 108 34.78 24.39 -20.96
N LEU A 109 36.13 24.40 -20.91
CA LEU A 109 36.99 25.54 -21.23
C LEU A 109 38.40 25.04 -21.57
#